data_AF-A0A349FCC6-F1
#
_entry.id   AF-A0A349FCC6-F1
#
_cell.length_a   1.000
_cell.length_b   1.000
_cell.length_c   1.000
_cell.angle_alpha   90.00
_cell.angle_beta   90.00
_cell.angle_gamma   90.00
#
_symmetry.space_group_name_H-M   'P 1'
#
loop_
_entity.id
_entity.type
_entity.pdbx_description
1 polymer ?
#
loop_
_entity_poly.entity_id
_entity_poly.type
_entity_poly.pdbx_seq_one_letter_code
_entity_poly.pdbx_strand_id
1 'polypeptide(L)'
;WAYAVSVSTVLSRRDLKRFIQDFLTFGNAYFQIVRSAAGYGPIVRIKHIPALFMRRREDLGYTYKPRAYDDDGRIDYSDGQIFHLAEYDIAQEIYGLPQHVSGLTSIWLNDDATLFRRQYYRNGSHAGYLLYMNEPTMTQETEEDIRKKLSAQEGMAFKNLFVNAKGKDTKAPELKAIGQVEAKDSFKDVKNQTTNDVLSIHRVPLELMSVKREGITTSNDLNKVDRIFHKNELLPLIDSLAELNDFVGFEVIKANEYVSLEPAI
;
A
#
# COMPACT_ATOMS: atom_id res chain seq x y z
N TRP A 1 2.27 2.16 -18.45
CA TRP A 1 1.15 1.23 -18.70
C TRP A 1 0.29 1.61 -19.92
N ALA A 2 -0.44 2.74 -19.96
CA ALA A 2 -1.43 2.97 -21.03
C ALA A 2 -0.87 3.24 -22.46
N TYR A 3 0.42 3.56 -22.60
CA TYR A 3 1.09 3.68 -23.91
C TYR A 3 1.66 2.35 -24.43
N ALA A 4 1.78 1.33 -23.56
CA ALA A 4 2.37 0.03 -23.91
C ALA A 4 1.35 -0.95 -24.51
N VAL A 5 0.06 -0.61 -24.42
CA VAL A 5 -1.04 -1.48 -24.84
C VAL A 5 -2.07 -0.70 -25.63
N SER A 6 -2.54 -1.31 -26.71
CA SER A 6 -3.72 -0.91 -27.47
C SER A 6 -4.92 -1.76 -27.06
N VAL A 7 -6.09 -1.13 -26.97
CA VAL A 7 -7.33 -1.79 -26.57
C VAL A 7 -8.39 -1.66 -27.67
N SER A 8 -9.21 -2.70 -27.81
CA SER A 8 -10.37 -2.70 -28.69
C SER A 8 -11.46 -1.72 -28.21
N THR A 9 -12.42 -1.42 -29.08
CA THR A 9 -13.51 -0.47 -28.79
C THR A 9 -14.44 -0.91 -27.66
N VAL A 10 -14.50 -2.21 -27.36
CA VAL A 10 -15.35 -2.76 -26.29
C VAL A 10 -14.77 -2.55 -24.88
N LEU A 11 -13.47 -2.27 -24.77
CA LEU A 11 -12.78 -2.02 -23.49
C LEU A 11 -12.29 -0.57 -23.41
N SER A 12 -12.82 0.20 -22.47
CA SER A 12 -12.34 1.56 -22.27
C SER A 12 -10.95 1.57 -21.61
N ARG A 13 -10.07 2.48 -22.02
CA ARG A 13 -8.75 2.69 -21.37
C ARG A 13 -8.88 2.99 -19.86
N ARG A 14 -9.99 3.59 -19.44
CA ARG A 14 -10.26 3.90 -18.03
C ARG A 14 -10.55 2.64 -17.23
N ASP A 15 -11.35 1.73 -17.79
CA ASP A 15 -11.66 0.45 -17.14
C ASP A 15 -10.41 -0.43 -17.08
N LEU A 16 -9.58 -0.45 -18.14
CA LEU A 16 -8.29 -1.14 -18.10
C LEU A 16 -7.37 -0.59 -16.99
N LYS A 17 -7.24 0.74 -16.86
CA LYS A 17 -6.41 1.34 -15.81
C LYS A 17 -6.86 0.94 -14.40
N ARG A 18 -8.17 0.90 -14.16
CA ARG A 18 -8.73 0.50 -12.86
C ARG A 18 -8.50 -0.98 -12.59
N PHE A 19 -8.68 -1.83 -13.61
CA PHE A 19 -8.40 -3.25 -13.53
C PHE A 19 -6.94 -3.54 -13.17
N ILE A 20 -5.99 -2.89 -13.85
CA ILE A 20 -4.56 -3.01 -13.55
C ILE A 20 -4.28 -2.55 -12.11
N GLN A 21 -4.87 -1.44 -11.67
CA GLN A 21 -4.70 -0.96 -10.30
C GLN A 21 -5.20 -1.98 -9.28
N ASP A 22 -6.39 -2.55 -9.49
CA ASP A 22 -6.95 -3.57 -8.61
C ASP A 22 -6.07 -4.81 -8.58
N PHE A 23 -5.56 -5.26 -9.74
CA PHE A 23 -4.66 -6.41 -9.83
C PHE A 23 -3.37 -6.17 -9.01
N LEU A 24 -2.71 -5.02 -9.21
CA LEU A 24 -1.48 -4.68 -8.48
C LEU A 24 -1.71 -4.45 -6.98
N THR A 25 -2.92 -4.03 -6.58
CA THR A 25 -3.25 -3.71 -5.17
C THR A 25 -3.79 -4.90 -4.39
N PHE A 26 -4.55 -5.78 -5.03
CA PHE A 26 -5.25 -6.87 -4.36
C PHE A 26 -4.81 -8.25 -4.83
N GLY A 27 -3.95 -8.35 -5.85
CA GLY A 27 -3.65 -9.62 -6.52
C GLY A 27 -4.88 -10.19 -7.25
N ASN A 28 -5.94 -9.39 -7.40
CA ASN A 28 -7.25 -9.80 -7.92
C ASN A 28 -7.86 -8.65 -8.71
N ALA A 29 -8.33 -8.91 -9.92
CA ALA A 29 -9.05 -7.94 -10.72
C ALA A 29 -10.17 -8.59 -11.53
N TYR A 30 -11.25 -7.84 -11.72
CA TYR A 30 -12.48 -8.37 -12.31
C TYR A 30 -13.00 -7.50 -13.45
N PHE A 31 -13.37 -8.17 -14.54
CA PHE A 31 -14.14 -7.58 -15.63
C PHE A 31 -15.50 -8.26 -15.75
N GLN A 32 -16.54 -7.44 -15.90
CA GLN A 32 -17.84 -7.88 -16.37
C GLN A 32 -17.87 -7.89 -17.90
N ILE A 33 -18.20 -9.04 -18.47
CA ILE A 33 -18.48 -9.17 -19.90
C ILE A 33 -19.97 -8.87 -20.14
N VAL A 34 -20.24 -7.74 -20.78
CA VAL A 34 -21.60 -7.30 -21.12
C VAL A 34 -21.90 -7.68 -22.56
N ARG A 35 -22.91 -8.53 -22.75
CA ARG A 35 -23.40 -9.02 -24.04
C ARG A 35 -24.77 -8.44 -24.36
N SER A 36 -25.10 -8.28 -25.64
CA SER A 36 -26.35 -7.63 -26.08
C SER A 36 -27.61 -8.46 -25.77
N ALA A 37 -27.75 -9.62 -26.41
CA ALA A 37 -28.96 -10.44 -26.40
C ALA A 37 -28.99 -11.39 -25.20
N ALA A 38 -29.45 -10.89 -24.05
CA ALA A 38 -29.71 -11.68 -22.84
C ALA A 38 -28.56 -12.62 -22.40
N GLY A 39 -27.30 -12.23 -22.66
CA GLY A 39 -26.11 -13.02 -22.32
C GLY A 39 -25.54 -13.91 -23.43
N TYR A 40 -26.20 -14.06 -24.57
CA TYR A 40 -25.77 -14.96 -25.65
C TYR A 40 -25.24 -14.25 -26.91
N GLY A 41 -25.38 -12.92 -26.96
CA GLY A 41 -24.94 -12.10 -28.08
C GLY A 41 -23.44 -11.74 -28.10
N PRO A 42 -23.00 -10.95 -29.09
CA PRO A 42 -21.65 -10.39 -29.14
C PRO A 42 -21.37 -9.55 -27.89
N ILE A 43 -20.08 -9.47 -27.52
CA ILE A 43 -19.62 -8.61 -26.43
C ILE A 43 -19.78 -7.17 -26.88
N VAL A 44 -20.60 -6.41 -26.14
CA VAL A 44 -20.84 -4.99 -26.39
C VAL A 44 -19.86 -4.15 -25.58
N ARG A 45 -19.54 -4.60 -24.36
CA ARG A 45 -18.69 -3.86 -23.45
C ARG A 45 -18.01 -4.75 -22.43
N ILE A 46 -16.78 -4.43 -22.09
CA ILE A 46 -16.04 -4.99 -20.97
C ILE A 46 -15.91 -3.89 -19.91
N LYS A 47 -16.45 -4.15 -18.72
CA LYS A 47 -16.56 -3.15 -17.64
C LYS A 47 -15.79 -3.61 -16.41
N HIS A 48 -14.96 -2.73 -15.85
CA HIS A 48 -14.28 -3.00 -14.58
C HIS A 48 -15.29 -3.09 -13.43
N ILE A 49 -15.09 -4.07 -12.55
CA ILE A 49 -15.78 -4.18 -11.25
C ILE A 49 -14.73 -4.07 -10.14
N PRO A 50 -14.93 -3.21 -9.12
CA PRO A 50 -13.98 -3.09 -8.02
C PRO A 50 -13.76 -4.42 -7.28
N ALA A 51 -12.51 -4.86 -7.20
CA ALA A 51 -12.13 -6.13 -6.59
C ALA A 51 -12.48 -6.22 -5.10
N LEU A 52 -12.42 -5.10 -4.37
CA LEU A 52 -12.72 -5.03 -2.93
C LEU A 52 -14.12 -5.57 -2.57
N PHE A 53 -15.09 -5.44 -3.48
CA PHE A 53 -16.48 -5.83 -3.27
C PHE A 53 -16.85 -7.14 -3.96
N MET A 54 -15.96 -7.73 -4.75
CA MET A 54 -16.21 -9.02 -5.40
C MET A 54 -15.99 -10.17 -4.42
N ARG A 55 -16.87 -11.16 -4.47
CA ARG A 55 -16.83 -12.37 -3.63
C ARG A 55 -17.05 -13.60 -4.49
N ARG A 56 -16.39 -14.68 -4.12
CA ARG A 56 -16.72 -16.04 -4.56
C ARG A 56 -17.84 -16.59 -3.68
N ARG A 57 -18.84 -17.19 -4.31
CA ARG A 57 -19.90 -17.95 -3.65
C ARG A 57 -19.48 -19.40 -3.43
N GLU A 58 -20.24 -20.15 -2.63
CA GLU A 58 -20.00 -21.58 -2.37
C GLU A 58 -20.13 -22.45 -3.63
N ASP A 59 -20.99 -22.06 -4.56
CA ASP A 59 -21.16 -22.69 -5.88
C ASP A 59 -20.03 -22.35 -6.86
N LEU A 60 -18.96 -21.68 -6.41
CA LEU A 60 -17.93 -21.10 -7.27
C LEU A 60 -18.54 -20.13 -8.30
N GLY A 61 -19.61 -19.43 -7.94
CA GLY A 61 -20.11 -18.27 -8.67
C GLY A 61 -19.42 -16.98 -8.22
N TYR A 62 -19.62 -15.90 -8.98
CA TYR A 62 -19.17 -14.56 -8.60
C TYR A 62 -20.34 -13.69 -8.16
N THR A 63 -20.11 -12.92 -7.10
CA THR A 63 -21.10 -11.98 -6.56
C THR A 63 -20.42 -10.67 -6.19
N TYR A 64 -21.04 -9.56 -6.58
CA TYR A 64 -20.70 -8.24 -6.08
C TYR A 64 -21.47 -7.96 -4.80
N LYS A 65 -20.76 -7.66 -3.71
CA LYS A 65 -21.34 -7.36 -2.39
C LYS A 65 -20.71 -6.09 -1.81
N PRO A 66 -21.37 -4.93 -1.94
CA PRO A 66 -20.81 -3.64 -1.50
C PRO A 66 -20.82 -3.45 0.02
N ARG A 67 -21.65 -4.21 0.74
CA ARG A 67 -21.83 -4.08 2.19
C ARG A 67 -21.49 -5.39 2.89
N ALA A 68 -20.83 -5.32 4.04
CA ALA A 68 -20.35 -6.52 4.74
C ALA A 68 -21.50 -7.35 5.35
N TYR A 69 -22.52 -6.69 5.90
CA TYR A 69 -23.51 -7.31 6.79
C TYR A 69 -24.95 -7.33 6.26
N ASP A 70 -25.20 -6.81 5.05
CA ASP A 70 -26.50 -6.89 4.38
C ASP A 70 -26.29 -7.26 2.89
N ASP A 71 -27.38 -7.65 2.22
CA ASP A 71 -27.38 -8.00 0.79
C ASP A 71 -27.94 -6.85 -0.07
N ASP A 72 -28.02 -5.63 0.47
CA ASP A 72 -28.49 -4.47 -0.29
C ASP A 72 -27.46 -4.09 -1.36
N GLY A 73 -27.90 -4.03 -2.61
CA GLY A 73 -27.02 -3.84 -3.77
C GLY A 73 -26.16 -5.06 -4.13
N ARG A 74 -26.47 -6.25 -3.59
CA ARG A 74 -25.86 -7.51 -4.02
C ARG A 74 -26.24 -7.83 -5.46
N ILE A 75 -25.25 -8.19 -6.28
CA ILE A 75 -25.47 -8.62 -7.66
C ILE A 75 -24.78 -9.97 -7.85
N ASP A 76 -25.57 -10.97 -8.18
CA ASP A 76 -25.09 -12.32 -8.50
C ASP A 76 -24.89 -12.41 -10.01
N TYR A 77 -23.68 -12.77 -10.42
CA TYR A 77 -23.34 -12.93 -11.82
C TYR A 77 -23.52 -14.38 -12.27
N SER A 78 -23.86 -14.55 -13.55
CA SER A 78 -23.93 -15.85 -14.20
C SER A 78 -22.54 -16.37 -14.58
N ASP A 79 -22.43 -17.68 -14.79
CA ASP A 79 -21.18 -18.32 -15.20
C ASP A 79 -20.66 -17.74 -16.54
N GLY A 80 -19.35 -17.54 -16.62
CA GLY A 80 -18.70 -16.93 -17.78
C GLY A 80 -18.95 -15.42 -17.96
N GLN A 81 -19.73 -14.78 -17.07
CA GLN A 81 -19.96 -13.33 -17.14
C GLN A 81 -18.81 -12.51 -16.54
N ILE A 82 -18.05 -13.10 -15.61
CA ILE A 82 -16.94 -12.45 -14.93
C ILE A 82 -15.63 -13.07 -15.38
N PHE A 83 -14.73 -12.24 -15.89
CA PHE A 83 -13.33 -12.56 -16.02
C PHE A 83 -12.61 -12.14 -14.74
N HIS A 84 -11.91 -13.08 -14.11
CA HIS A 84 -11.13 -12.87 -12.90
C HIS A 84 -9.66 -13.16 -13.20
N LEU A 85 -8.84 -12.12 -13.15
CA LEU A 85 -7.39 -12.28 -13.15
C LEU A 85 -6.90 -12.31 -11.71
N ALA A 86 -6.19 -13.36 -11.34
CA ALA A 86 -5.67 -13.59 -10.01
C ALA A 86 -4.17 -13.88 -10.06
N GLU A 87 -3.41 -13.34 -9.11
CA GLU A 87 -2.06 -13.85 -8.86
C GLU A 87 -2.12 -15.26 -8.25
N TYR A 88 -1.05 -16.03 -8.38
CA TYR A 88 -0.99 -17.35 -7.77
C TYR A 88 -0.94 -17.25 -6.24
N ASP A 89 -1.85 -17.92 -5.56
CA ASP A 89 -1.82 -18.16 -4.11
C ASP A 89 -1.49 -19.64 -3.86
N ILE A 90 -0.49 -19.91 -3.02
CA ILE A 90 -0.05 -21.27 -2.70
C ILE A 90 -1.05 -21.96 -1.77
N ALA A 91 -1.83 -21.20 -1.00
CA ALA A 91 -2.70 -21.74 0.03
C ALA A 91 -4.11 -22.08 -0.48
N GLN A 92 -4.52 -21.56 -1.64
CA GLN A 92 -5.90 -21.67 -2.15
C GLN A 92 -5.99 -21.37 -3.66
N GLU A 93 -7.13 -21.73 -4.25
CA GLU A 93 -7.41 -21.54 -5.69
C GLU A 93 -8.51 -20.48 -5.97
N ILE A 94 -8.99 -19.76 -4.93
CA ILE A 94 -10.18 -18.90 -5.04
C ILE A 94 -9.82 -17.43 -5.30
N TYR A 95 -8.79 -16.91 -4.64
CA TYR A 95 -8.28 -15.56 -4.82
C TYR A 95 -6.77 -15.56 -4.99
N GLY A 96 -6.25 -14.50 -5.61
CA GLY A 96 -4.82 -14.27 -5.67
C GLY A 96 -4.26 -13.60 -4.44
N LEU A 97 -2.96 -13.83 -4.22
CA LEU A 97 -2.17 -13.26 -3.14
C LEU A 97 -1.29 -12.13 -3.69
N PRO A 98 -1.54 -10.85 -3.33
CA PRO A 98 -0.72 -9.74 -3.83
C PRO A 98 0.74 -9.85 -3.41
N GLN A 99 1.66 -9.69 -4.36
CA GLN A 99 3.11 -9.80 -4.13
C GLN A 99 3.66 -8.95 -2.97
N HIS A 100 3.11 -7.75 -2.77
CA HIS A 100 3.61 -6.81 -1.75
C HIS A 100 3.26 -7.21 -0.30
N VAL A 101 2.44 -8.25 -0.09
CA VAL A 101 2.11 -8.77 1.25
C VAL A 101 3.38 -9.16 2.03
N SER A 102 4.38 -9.70 1.33
CA SER A 102 5.69 -10.07 1.90
C SER A 102 6.45 -8.89 2.54
N GLY A 103 6.16 -7.66 2.15
CA GLY A 103 6.83 -6.46 2.65
C GLY A 103 6.04 -5.59 3.60
N LEU A 104 4.86 -6.05 4.05
CA LEU A 104 4.00 -5.25 4.93
C LEU A 104 4.73 -4.82 6.20
N THR A 105 5.57 -5.67 6.76
CA THR A 105 6.39 -5.35 7.93
C THR A 105 7.33 -4.16 7.67
N SER A 106 7.99 -4.13 6.51
CA SER A 106 8.86 -3.01 6.12
C SER A 106 8.07 -1.75 5.80
N ILE A 107 6.88 -1.87 5.19
CA ILE A 107 5.98 -0.74 4.92
C ILE A 107 5.50 -0.11 6.24
N TRP A 108 5.03 -0.92 7.19
CA TRP A 108 4.55 -0.42 8.48
C TRP A 108 5.68 0.18 9.32
N LEU A 109 6.86 -0.47 9.36
CA LEU A 109 8.02 0.09 10.04
C LEU A 109 8.46 1.42 9.40
N ASN A 110 8.34 1.55 8.07
CA ASN A 110 8.55 2.81 7.38
C ASN A 110 7.53 3.85 7.89
N ASP A 111 6.23 3.57 7.85
CA ASP A 111 5.20 4.51 8.29
C ASP A 111 5.41 4.95 9.75
N ASP A 112 5.62 4.00 10.65
CA ASP A 112 5.91 4.25 12.07
C ASP A 112 7.12 5.15 12.27
N ALA A 113 8.21 4.94 11.52
CA ALA A 113 9.38 5.81 11.59
C ALA A 113 9.08 7.25 11.12
N THR A 114 8.20 7.43 10.12
CA THR A 114 7.74 8.78 9.71
C THR A 114 6.90 9.42 10.81
N LEU A 115 5.91 8.68 11.33
CA LEU A 115 4.99 9.17 12.35
C LEU A 115 5.73 9.55 13.62
N PHE A 116 6.64 8.68 14.09
CA PHE A 116 7.51 8.95 15.22
C PHE A 116 8.31 10.24 15.01
N ARG A 117 8.99 10.41 13.87
CA ARG A 117 9.79 11.62 13.58
C ARG A 117 8.95 12.89 13.59
N ARG A 118 7.75 12.84 12.98
CA ARG A 118 6.81 13.98 12.98
C ARG A 118 6.40 14.34 14.41
N GLN A 119 6.09 13.35 15.23
CA GLN A 119 5.68 13.54 16.62
C GLN A 119 6.85 14.04 17.49
N TYR A 120 8.03 13.48 17.29
CA TYR A 120 9.26 13.87 17.98
C TYR A 120 9.63 15.34 17.69
N TYR A 121 9.49 15.77 16.44
CA TYR A 121 9.67 17.17 16.07
C TYR A 121 8.64 18.09 16.73
N ARG A 122 7.36 17.69 16.74
CA ARG A 122 6.29 18.45 17.43
C ARG A 122 6.52 18.56 18.94
N ASN A 123 7.19 17.58 19.54
CA ASN A 123 7.49 17.53 20.98
C ASN A 123 8.84 18.17 21.35
N GLY A 124 9.40 19.03 20.49
CA GLY A 124 10.64 19.76 20.79
C GLY A 124 11.91 18.91 20.73
N SER A 125 11.91 17.81 19.98
CA SER A 125 13.00 16.81 19.94
C SER A 125 13.19 16.03 21.24
N HIS A 126 12.09 15.64 21.87
CA HIS A 126 12.09 14.76 23.05
C HIS A 126 11.04 13.66 22.91
N ALA A 127 11.38 12.44 23.31
CA ALA A 127 10.47 11.29 23.35
C ALA A 127 9.66 11.25 24.66
N GLY A 128 9.20 12.42 25.13
CA GLY A 128 8.50 12.59 26.40
C GLY A 128 9.42 12.86 27.59
N TYR A 129 8.80 13.12 28.74
CA TYR A 129 9.49 13.46 29.98
C TYR A 129 8.98 12.61 31.15
N LEU A 130 9.90 12.26 32.05
CA LEU A 130 9.62 11.78 33.39
C LEU A 130 9.73 12.97 34.35
N LEU A 131 8.60 13.41 34.89
CA LEU A 131 8.59 14.32 36.03
C LEU A 131 8.73 13.48 37.31
N TYR A 132 9.92 13.50 37.90
CA TYR A 132 10.21 12.88 39.18
C TYR A 132 10.09 13.93 40.28
N MET A 133 9.29 13.63 41.29
CA MET A 133 9.15 14.44 42.49
C MET A 133 9.34 13.58 43.73
N ASN A 134 9.78 14.20 44.81
CA ASN A 134 9.78 13.57 46.11
C ASN A 134 9.17 14.52 47.13
N GLU A 135 7.85 14.50 47.24
CA GLU A 135 7.13 15.35 48.18
C GLU A 135 6.17 14.52 49.04
N PRO A 136 6.51 14.27 50.33
CA PRO A 136 5.73 13.41 51.21
C PRO A 136 4.39 14.03 51.64
N THR A 137 4.24 15.35 51.59
CA THR A 137 3.04 16.10 52.00
C THR A 137 2.04 16.32 50.87
N MET A 138 2.34 15.85 49.66
CA MET A 138 1.51 16.08 48.48
C MET A 138 0.18 15.31 48.54
N THR A 139 -0.94 16.02 48.36
CA THR A 139 -2.28 15.41 48.39
C THR A 139 -2.60 14.67 47.08
N GLN A 140 -3.51 13.70 47.18
CA GLN A 140 -3.93 12.89 46.04
C GLN A 140 -4.60 13.73 44.93
N GLU A 141 -5.35 14.77 45.30
CA GLU A 141 -5.96 15.71 44.35
C GLU A 141 -4.90 16.48 43.55
N THR A 142 -3.81 16.93 44.18
CA THR A 142 -2.70 17.59 43.48
C THR A 142 -1.96 16.61 42.57
N GLU A 143 -1.80 15.34 42.98
CA GLU A 143 -1.18 14.31 42.14
C GLU A 143 -2.00 14.05 40.87
N GLU A 144 -3.33 14.03 41.00
CA GLU A 144 -4.23 13.88 39.87
C GLU A 144 -4.29 15.12 38.97
N ASP A 145 -4.23 16.33 39.52
CA ASP A 145 -4.16 17.57 38.73
C ASP A 145 -2.87 17.65 37.92
N ILE A 146 -1.72 17.31 38.51
CA ILE A 146 -0.44 17.24 37.80
C ILE A 146 -0.48 16.15 36.72
N ARG A 147 -1.02 14.97 37.04
CA ARG A 147 -1.18 13.88 36.06
C ARG A 147 -2.08 14.32 34.91
N LYS A 148 -3.21 14.99 35.20
CA LYS A 148 -4.12 15.53 34.19
C LYS A 148 -3.41 16.55 33.32
N LYS A 149 -2.71 17.54 33.87
CA LYS A 149 -1.96 18.55 33.11
C LYS A 149 -0.85 17.96 32.25
N LEU A 150 -0.16 16.91 32.72
CA LEU A 150 0.84 16.20 31.94
C LEU A 150 0.25 15.30 30.83
N SER A 151 -0.98 14.79 31.04
CA SER A 151 -1.72 13.99 30.06
C SER A 151 -2.55 14.82 29.07
N ALA A 152 -2.98 16.03 29.46
CA ALA A 152 -3.92 16.88 28.74
C ALA A 152 -3.25 17.80 27.72
N GLN A 153 -1.95 17.64 27.45
CA GLN A 153 -1.37 18.16 26.23
C GLN A 153 -1.86 17.32 25.04
N GLU A 154 -3.11 17.57 24.63
CA GLU A 154 -3.76 16.94 23.49
C GLU A 154 -2.89 17.09 22.24
N GLY A 155 -2.53 15.96 21.63
CA GLY A 155 -1.72 15.89 20.41
C GLY A 155 -0.23 15.54 20.61
N MET A 156 0.23 15.37 21.85
CA MET A 156 1.53 14.76 22.16
C MET A 156 1.46 13.25 21.95
N ALA A 157 2.33 12.68 21.11
CA ALA A 157 2.30 11.23 20.88
C ALA A 157 3.14 10.41 21.85
N PHE A 158 4.06 11.06 22.56
CA PHE A 158 4.83 10.43 23.63
C PHE A 158 4.14 10.64 24.97
N LYS A 159 3.97 9.55 25.72
CA LYS A 159 3.37 9.58 27.07
C LYS A 159 4.40 10.14 28.06
N ASN A 160 4.05 11.25 28.70
CA ASN A 160 4.80 11.75 29.85
C ASN A 160 4.50 10.89 31.09
N LEU A 161 5.51 10.65 31.91
CA LEU A 161 5.37 9.88 33.15
C LEU A 161 5.53 10.81 34.35
N PHE A 162 4.68 10.64 35.37
CA PHE A 162 4.78 11.34 36.64
C PHE A 162 4.97 10.33 37.77
N VAL A 163 6.02 10.52 38.57
CA VAL A 163 6.32 9.67 39.72
C VAL A 163 6.60 10.56 40.94
N ASN A 164 5.85 10.34 42.02
CA ASN A 164 6.13 10.92 43.33
C ASN A 164 6.61 9.81 44.29
N ALA A 165 7.85 9.89 44.77
CA ALA A 165 8.47 8.84 45.58
C ALA A 165 8.10 8.88 47.08
N LYS A 166 7.49 9.96 47.58
CA LYS A 166 7.02 10.14 48.99
C LYS A 166 8.03 9.70 50.08
N GLY A 167 9.31 9.96 49.86
CA GLY A 167 10.40 9.74 50.83
C GLY A 167 10.44 10.79 51.94
N LYS A 168 11.34 10.60 52.92
CA LYS A 168 11.45 11.48 54.10
C LYS A 168 11.96 12.90 53.81
N ASP A 169 12.75 13.06 52.74
CA ASP A 169 13.35 14.34 52.36
C ASP A 169 12.68 14.93 51.11
N THR A 170 12.26 16.19 51.18
CA THR A 170 11.75 16.92 50.03
C THR A 170 12.86 17.12 48.99
N LYS A 171 12.62 16.68 47.75
CA LYS A 171 13.49 17.00 46.60
C LYS A 171 12.74 17.86 45.59
N ALA A 172 13.45 18.82 45.00
CA ALA A 172 12.92 19.65 43.93
C ALA A 172 12.43 18.79 42.75
N PRO A 173 11.40 19.24 42.01
CA PRO A 173 10.94 18.53 40.82
C PRO A 173 12.06 18.40 39.78
N GLU A 174 12.34 17.17 39.36
CA GLU A 174 13.33 16.86 38.33
C GLU A 174 12.60 16.42 37.05
N LEU A 175 12.80 17.17 35.96
CA LEU A 175 12.34 16.78 34.64
C LEU A 175 13.44 15.97 33.95
N LYS A 176 13.27 14.66 33.84
CA LYS A 176 14.19 13.76 33.14
C LYS A 176 13.64 13.46 31.75
N ALA A 177 14.36 13.88 30.71
CA ALA A 177 14.00 13.50 29.35
C ALA A 177 14.14 11.97 29.19
N ILE A 178 13.09 11.32 28.68
CA ILE A 178 13.13 9.89 28.37
C ILE A 178 13.68 9.75 26.95
N GLY A 179 14.83 9.07 26.81
CA GLY A 179 15.40 8.64 25.52
C GLY A 179 15.79 9.78 24.57
N GLN A 180 17.05 10.20 24.58
CA GLN A 180 17.51 11.34 23.76
C GLN A 180 18.62 11.04 22.74
N VAL A 181 19.45 10.00 22.89
CA VAL A 181 20.74 9.98 22.18
C VAL A 181 20.89 8.85 21.14
N GLU A 182 20.40 7.64 21.38
CA GLU A 182 20.68 6.50 20.47
C GLU A 182 19.65 6.36 19.31
N ALA A 183 18.45 6.90 19.47
CA ALA A 183 17.38 6.72 18.49
C ALA A 183 17.57 7.61 17.24
N LYS A 184 18.18 8.79 17.36
CA LYS A 184 18.29 9.77 16.26
C LYS A 184 19.02 9.21 15.03
N ASP A 185 20.14 8.52 15.24
CA ASP A 185 20.97 7.95 14.17
C ASP A 185 20.30 6.73 13.53
N SER A 186 19.69 5.87 14.35
CA SER A 186 19.04 4.64 13.90
C SER A 186 17.85 4.87 12.95
N PHE A 187 17.13 6.00 13.05
CA PHE A 187 15.97 6.24 12.17
C PHE A 187 16.35 6.47 10.70
N LYS A 188 17.53 7.04 10.43
CA LYS A 188 17.99 7.23 9.04
C LYS A 188 18.21 5.86 8.40
N ASP A 189 18.81 4.94 9.16
CA ASP A 189 19.12 3.59 8.70
C ASP A 189 17.86 2.75 8.52
N VAL A 190 16.94 2.77 9.49
CA VAL A 190 15.62 2.11 9.37
C VAL A 190 14.88 2.61 8.13
N LYS A 191 14.89 3.92 7.88
CA LYS A 191 14.26 4.48 6.68
C LYS A 191 14.95 4.05 5.39
N ASN A 192 16.26 4.07 5.36
CA ASN A 192 17.02 3.65 4.18
C ASN A 192 16.78 2.17 3.86
N GLN A 193 16.78 1.31 4.88
CA GLN A 193 16.55 -0.13 4.71
C GLN A 193 15.12 -0.42 4.28
N THR A 194 14.13 0.08 5.02
CA THR A 194 12.71 -0.14 4.67
C THR A 194 12.36 0.43 3.29
N THR A 195 12.98 1.55 2.88
CA THR A 195 12.81 2.08 1.52
C THR A 195 13.40 1.13 0.47
N ASN A 196 14.56 0.51 0.71
CA ASN A 196 15.11 -0.51 -0.20
C ASN A 196 14.17 -1.71 -0.35
N ASP A 197 13.61 -2.20 0.76
CA ASP A 197 12.68 -3.32 0.75
C ASP A 197 11.44 -2.99 -0.09
N VAL A 198 10.83 -1.83 0.16
CA VAL A 198 9.64 -1.34 -0.57
C VAL A 198 9.91 -1.19 -2.06
N LEU A 199 11.06 -0.63 -2.44
CA LEU A 199 11.42 -0.48 -3.85
C LEU A 199 11.67 -1.84 -4.53
N SER A 200 12.29 -2.77 -3.79
CA SER A 200 12.55 -4.12 -4.28
C SER A 200 11.26 -4.89 -4.55
N ILE A 201 10.23 -4.68 -3.73
CA ILE A 201 8.89 -5.25 -3.91
C ILE A 201 8.19 -4.67 -5.15
N HIS A 202 8.30 -3.36 -5.36
CA HIS A 202 7.69 -2.72 -6.53
C HIS A 202 8.42 -3.03 -7.84
N ARG A 203 9.68 -3.47 -7.78
CA ARG A 203 10.51 -3.89 -8.94
C ARG A 203 10.63 -2.84 -10.03
N VAL A 204 10.47 -1.55 -9.68
CA VAL A 204 10.68 -0.43 -10.60
C VAL A 204 12.10 0.13 -10.38
N PRO A 205 12.91 0.28 -11.45
CA PRO A 205 14.20 0.95 -11.37
C PRO A 205 14.08 2.39 -10.82
N LEU A 206 15.02 2.77 -9.95
CA LEU A 206 15.05 4.08 -9.28
C LEU A 206 15.04 5.26 -10.27
N GLU A 207 15.75 5.08 -11.38
CA GLU A 207 15.90 6.06 -12.44
C GLU A 207 14.55 6.41 -13.07
N LEU A 208 13.68 5.41 -13.26
CA LEU A 208 12.35 5.59 -13.85
C LEU A 208 11.38 6.25 -12.88
N MET A 209 11.63 6.14 -11.57
CA MET A 209 10.83 6.79 -10.52
C MET A 209 11.28 8.24 -10.22
N SER A 210 12.34 8.72 -10.88
CA SER A 210 12.95 10.03 -10.56
C SER A 210 13.42 10.16 -9.10
N VAL A 211 13.82 9.05 -8.48
CA VAL A 211 14.29 9.01 -7.08
C VAL A 211 15.82 9.00 -7.07
N LYS A 212 16.43 9.91 -6.31
CA LYS A 212 17.88 9.91 -6.03
C LYS A 212 18.14 9.39 -4.62
N ARG A 213 19.15 8.51 -4.47
CA ARG A 213 19.56 7.95 -3.17
C ARG A 213 21.04 8.16 -2.91
N GLU A 214 21.36 8.47 -1.65
CA GLU A 214 22.75 8.54 -1.19
C GLU A 214 23.40 7.15 -1.29
N GLY A 215 24.60 7.08 -1.86
CA GLY A 215 25.41 5.86 -1.91
C GLY A 215 25.06 4.84 -2.99
N ILE A 216 24.05 5.10 -3.83
CA ILE A 216 23.69 4.22 -4.97
C ILE A 216 24.03 4.95 -6.27
N THR A 217 24.92 4.37 -7.08
CA THR A 217 25.22 4.85 -8.43
C THR A 217 24.11 4.39 -9.37
N THR A 218 23.36 5.35 -9.93
CA THR A 218 22.34 5.10 -10.95
C THR A 218 22.98 4.86 -12.32
N SER A 219 22.31 4.11 -13.19
CA SER A 219 22.73 3.98 -14.59
C SER A 219 22.71 5.34 -15.29
N ASN A 220 23.74 5.62 -16.09
CA ASN A 220 23.78 6.81 -16.96
C ASN A 220 23.02 6.60 -18.28
N ASP A 221 22.65 5.35 -18.60
CA ASP A 221 21.90 4.98 -19.79
C ASP A 221 20.47 4.62 -19.41
N LEU A 222 19.55 5.58 -19.56
CA LEU A 222 18.13 5.42 -19.26
C LEU A 222 17.41 4.54 -20.30
N ASN A 223 17.89 4.51 -21.54
CA ASN A 223 17.29 3.68 -22.60
C ASN A 223 17.45 2.20 -22.27
N LYS A 224 18.63 1.82 -21.80
CA LYS A 224 18.89 0.44 -21.36
C LYS A 224 18.02 0.06 -20.16
N VAL A 225 17.87 0.95 -19.18
CA VAL A 225 17.03 0.70 -17.99
C VAL A 225 15.56 0.53 -18.39
N ASP A 226 15.04 1.44 -19.22
CA ASP A 226 13.68 1.38 -19.73
C ASP A 226 13.43 0.09 -20.53
N ARG A 227 14.34 -0.30 -21.43
CA ARG A 227 14.23 -1.55 -22.21
C ARG A 227 14.22 -2.80 -21.34
N ILE A 228 15.06 -2.86 -20.30
CA ILE A 228 15.12 -4.00 -19.38
C ILE A 228 13.83 -4.06 -18.55
N PHE A 229 13.36 -2.92 -18.04
CA PHE A 229 12.08 -2.85 -17.31
C PHE A 229 10.91 -3.27 -18.20
N HIS A 230 10.88 -2.79 -19.45
CA HIS A 230 9.88 -3.19 -20.43
C HIS A 230 9.88 -4.70 -20.64
N LYS A 231 11.05 -5.31 -20.83
CA LYS A 231 11.18 -6.75 -21.08
C LYS A 231 10.81 -7.60 -19.87
N ASN A 232 11.25 -7.23 -18.66
CA ASN A 232 11.18 -8.09 -17.49
C ASN A 232 9.94 -7.88 -16.62
N GLU A 233 9.35 -6.69 -16.62
CA GLU A 233 8.21 -6.36 -15.76
C GLU A 233 6.95 -6.05 -16.58
N LEU A 234 7.09 -5.24 -17.64
CA LEU A 234 5.93 -4.80 -18.41
C LEU A 234 5.39 -5.87 -19.36
N LEU A 235 6.25 -6.57 -20.11
CA LEU A 235 5.81 -7.64 -21.02
C LEU A 235 5.13 -8.80 -20.29
N PRO A 236 5.67 -9.36 -19.18
CA PRO A 236 4.97 -10.40 -18.44
C PRO A 236 3.62 -9.94 -17.88
N LEU A 237 3.52 -8.70 -17.40
CA LEU A 237 2.22 -8.18 -16.98
C LEU A 237 1.24 -8.09 -18.14
N ILE A 238 1.69 -7.61 -19.31
CA ILE A 238 0.83 -7.53 -20.51
C ILE A 238 0.40 -8.94 -20.95
N ASP A 239 1.27 -9.94 -20.82
CA ASP A 239 0.96 -11.34 -21.10
C ASP A 239 -0.15 -11.88 -20.18
N SER A 240 -0.04 -11.66 -18.86
CA SER A 240 -1.12 -12.01 -17.92
C SER A 240 -2.43 -11.25 -18.23
N LEU A 241 -2.34 -9.98 -18.65
CA LEU A 241 -3.53 -9.24 -19.09
C LEU A 241 -4.14 -9.80 -20.39
N ALA A 242 -3.34 -10.45 -21.23
CA ALA A 242 -3.78 -11.03 -22.49
C ALA A 242 -4.61 -12.31 -22.31
N GLU A 243 -4.62 -12.93 -21.12
CA GLU A 243 -5.56 -14.01 -20.77
C GLU A 243 -7.04 -13.59 -20.97
N LEU A 244 -7.34 -12.30 -20.90
CA LEU A 244 -8.65 -11.76 -21.25
C LEU A 244 -9.04 -12.08 -22.70
N ASN A 245 -8.08 -12.09 -23.63
CA ASN A 245 -8.30 -12.38 -25.04
C ASN A 245 -8.74 -13.83 -25.24
N ASP A 246 -8.13 -14.75 -24.49
CA ASP A 246 -8.50 -16.18 -24.52
C ASP A 246 -9.89 -16.38 -23.92
N PHE A 247 -10.21 -15.67 -22.83
CA PHE A 247 -11.52 -15.73 -22.19
C PHE A 247 -12.66 -15.24 -23.09
N VAL A 248 -12.43 -14.16 -23.83
CA VAL A 248 -13.44 -13.57 -24.73
C VAL A 248 -13.43 -14.17 -26.15
N GLY A 249 -12.35 -14.86 -26.51
CA GLY A 249 -12.15 -15.51 -27.81
C GLY A 249 -11.71 -14.57 -28.95
N PHE A 250 -11.26 -13.35 -28.65
CA PHE A 250 -10.72 -12.40 -29.64
C PHE A 250 -9.76 -11.38 -29.00
N GLU A 251 -8.94 -10.72 -29.84
CA GLU A 251 -7.95 -9.75 -29.39
C GLU A 251 -8.60 -8.46 -28.85
N VAL A 252 -8.67 -8.33 -27.52
CA VAL A 252 -9.13 -7.12 -26.82
C VAL A 252 -7.96 -6.25 -26.40
N ILE A 253 -6.89 -6.86 -25.90
CA ILE A 253 -5.67 -6.24 -25.38
C ILE A 253 -4.51 -6.65 -26.27
N LYS A 254 -3.80 -5.68 -26.84
CA LYS A 254 -2.64 -5.92 -27.70
C LYS A 254 -1.42 -5.16 -27.19
N ALA A 255 -0.30 -5.85 -27.05
CA ALA A 255 0.99 -5.22 -26.78
C ALA A 255 1.41 -4.33 -27.95
N ASN A 256 1.80 -3.09 -27.67
CA ASN A 256 2.41 -2.22 -28.67
C ASN A 256 3.88 -2.59 -28.86
N GLU A 257 4.40 -2.35 -30.06
CA GLU A 257 5.84 -2.47 -30.29
C GLU A 257 6.62 -1.48 -29.41
N TYR A 258 7.73 -1.95 -28.86
CA TYR A 258 8.61 -1.12 -28.06
C TYR A 258 9.27 -0.06 -28.94
N VAL A 259 9.04 1.22 -28.63
CA VAL A 259 9.69 2.34 -29.30
C VAL A 259 10.81 2.85 -28.41
N SER A 260 12.05 2.67 -28.85
CA SER A 260 13.22 3.24 -28.18
C SER A 260 13.23 4.76 -28.30
N LEU A 261 13.79 5.44 -27.29
CA LEU A 261 13.97 6.90 -27.33
C LEU A 261 15.20 7.33 -28.15
N GLU A 262 16.01 6.40 -28.66
CA GLU A 262 17.09 6.73 -29.58
C GLU A 262 16.53 7.10 -30.96
N PRO A 263 17.01 8.19 -31.59
CA PRO A 263 16.67 8.45 -32.98
C PRO A 263 17.15 7.26 -33.82
N ALA A 264 16.29 6.77 -34.72
CA ALA A 264 16.72 5.80 -35.72
C ALA A 264 17.92 6.38 -36.48
N ILE A 265 19.07 5.69 -36.37
CA ILE A 265 20.31 6.04 -37.07
C ILE A 265 20.13 5.75 -38.56
#